data_AF-A0A537Q5T6-F1
#
_entry.id   AF-A0A537Q5T6-F1
#
_cell.length_a   1.000
_cell.length_b   1.000
_cell.length_c   1.000
_cell.angle_alpha   90.00
_cell.angle_beta   90.00
_cell.angle_gamma   90.00
#
_symmetry.space_group_name_H-M   'P 1'
#
loop_
_entity.id
_entity.type
_entity.pdbx_description
1 polymer ?
#
loop_
_entity_poly.entity_id
_entity_poly.type
_entity_poly.pdbx_seq_one_letter_code
_entity_poly.pdbx_strand_id
1 'polypeptide(L)'
;MQLTSQQLNAMQLTSQQLRQVVEEGYLFLPSCFSEEEVAILRDEAEQIYATNRQEVWREKTRAPRTAFAAHTYNEAFRLLGHHPRPEWIAHRDFRPIEPV
;
A
#
# COMPACT_ATOMS: atom_id res chain seq x y z
N MET A 1 -4.41 -25.05 25.70
CA MET A 1 -3.41 -25.38 24.67
C MET A 1 -3.86 -24.76 23.36
N GLN A 2 -3.00 -23.91 22.81
CA GLN A 2 -2.83 -23.51 21.39
C GLN A 2 -4.07 -23.33 20.51
N LEU A 3 -4.26 -22.11 20.04
CA LEU A 3 -4.03 -21.77 18.63
C LEU A 3 -3.35 -20.38 18.59
N THR A 4 -2.04 -20.36 18.34
CA THR A 4 -1.25 -19.14 18.18
C THR A 4 -1.55 -18.51 16.82
N SER A 5 -2.46 -17.55 16.76
CA SER A 5 -2.79 -16.81 15.53
C SER A 5 -1.71 -15.79 15.09
N GLN A 6 -0.51 -15.81 15.69
CA GLN A 6 0.59 -14.90 15.36
C GLN A 6 1.66 -15.53 14.45
N GLN A 7 1.24 -16.42 13.56
CA GLN A 7 1.99 -16.72 12.34
C GLN A 7 1.26 -16.06 11.17
N LEU A 8 1.01 -14.76 11.27
CA LEU A 8 0.85 -13.94 10.08
C LEU A 8 2.18 -14.07 9.35
N ASN A 9 2.18 -14.78 8.22
CA ASN A 9 3.36 -14.98 7.40
C ASN A 9 4.12 -13.66 7.29
N ALA A 10 5.31 -13.63 7.89
CA ALA A 10 6.23 -12.50 7.80
C ALA A 10 6.44 -12.14 6.31
N MET A 11 6.72 -10.88 6.02
CA MET A 11 7.14 -10.48 4.68
C MET A 11 8.29 -11.38 4.22
N GLN A 12 8.10 -12.11 3.10
CA GLN A 12 9.04 -13.12 2.60
C GLN A 12 10.02 -12.46 1.62
N LEU A 13 10.99 -11.71 2.12
CA LEU A 13 12.06 -11.16 1.29
C LEU A 13 13.18 -12.19 1.09
N THR A 14 13.71 -12.27 -0.13
CA THR A 14 14.92 -13.05 -0.40
C THR A 14 16.14 -12.42 0.28
N SER A 15 17.20 -13.21 0.54
CA SER A 15 18.44 -12.67 1.12
C SER A 15 19.06 -11.54 0.29
N GLN A 16 18.88 -11.57 -1.03
CA GLN A 16 19.32 -10.48 -1.91
C GLN A 16 18.51 -9.20 -1.69
N GLN A 17 17.18 -9.31 -1.61
CA GLN A 17 16.30 -8.16 -1.36
C GLN A 17 16.54 -7.57 0.04
N LEU A 18 16.80 -8.42 1.05
CA LEU A 18 17.17 -7.95 2.39
C LEU A 18 18.45 -7.11 2.35
N ARG A 19 19.51 -7.60 1.67
CA ARG A 19 20.74 -6.82 1.47
C ARG A 19 20.48 -5.51 0.75
N GLN A 20 19.67 -5.53 -0.31
CA GLN A 20 19.33 -4.32 -1.06
C GLN A 20 18.63 -3.27 -0.18
N VAL A 21 17.65 -3.66 0.64
CA VAL A 21 16.99 -2.71 1.55
C VAL A 21 17.97 -2.15 2.58
N VAL A 22 18.89 -2.96 3.09
CA VAL A 22 19.91 -2.49 4.05
C VAL A 22 20.88 -1.50 3.39
N GLU A 23 21.30 -1.77 2.15
CA GLU A 23 22.29 -0.96 1.44
C GLU A 23 21.68 0.31 0.80
N GLU A 24 20.50 0.20 0.21
CA GLU A 24 19.85 1.26 -0.57
C GLU A 24 18.73 1.99 0.19
N GLY A 25 18.20 1.39 1.26
CA GLY A 25 17.10 1.93 2.04
C GLY A 25 15.71 1.74 1.42
N TYR A 26 15.61 1.05 0.27
CA TYR A 26 14.34 0.74 -0.39
C TYR A 26 14.42 -0.57 -1.18
N LEU A 27 13.24 -1.08 -1.58
CA LEU A 27 13.11 -2.17 -2.53
C LEU A 27 12.07 -1.82 -3.58
N PHE A 28 12.39 -2.09 -4.85
CA PHE A 28 11.43 -1.97 -5.94
C PHE A 28 10.81 -3.35 -6.25
N LEU A 29 9.49 -3.44 -6.06
CA LEU A 29 8.70 -4.66 -6.31
C LEU A 29 7.72 -4.37 -7.46
N PRO A 30 8.08 -4.69 -8.72
CA PRO A 30 7.18 -4.47 -9.84
C PRO A 30 6.03 -5.47 -9.82
N SER A 31 4.89 -5.06 -10.38
CA SER A 31 3.77 -5.97 -10.68
C SER A 31 3.17 -6.71 -9.47
N CYS A 32 3.14 -6.09 -8.29
CA CYS A 32 2.46 -6.63 -7.10
C CYS A 32 0.93 -6.78 -7.26
N PHE A 33 0.38 -6.08 -8.24
CA PHE A 33 -1.03 -6.08 -8.61
C PHE A 33 -1.18 -6.35 -10.11
N SER A 34 -2.26 -7.01 -10.47
CA SER A 34 -2.69 -7.20 -11.86
C SER A 34 -3.08 -5.88 -12.52
N GLU A 35 -3.11 -5.84 -13.85
CA GLU A 35 -3.53 -4.64 -14.59
C GLU A 35 -4.98 -4.27 -14.27
N GLU A 36 -5.84 -5.27 -14.04
CA GLU A 36 -7.24 -5.09 -13.67
C GLU A 36 -7.39 -4.47 -12.27
N GLU A 37 -6.64 -4.97 -11.27
CA GLU A 37 -6.61 -4.38 -9.92
C GLU A 37 -6.13 -2.92 -9.96
N VAL A 38 -5.10 -2.64 -10.76
CA VAL A 38 -4.58 -1.29 -10.95
C VAL A 38 -5.58 -0.38 -11.66
N ALA A 39 -6.30 -0.91 -12.66
CA ALA A 39 -7.33 -0.16 -13.38
C ALA A 39 -8.46 0.28 -12.43
N ILE A 40 -8.96 -0.62 -11.57
CA ILE A 40 -9.96 -0.29 -10.56
C ILE A 40 -9.48 0.84 -9.65
N LEU A 41 -8.24 0.76 -9.13
CA LEU A 41 -7.69 1.81 -8.27
C LEU A 41 -7.55 3.16 -8.97
N ARG A 42 -7.23 3.15 -10.27
CA ARG A 42 -7.14 4.37 -11.09
C ARG A 42 -8.49 5.02 -11.27
N ASP A 43 -9.50 4.23 -11.66
CA ASP A 43 -10.87 4.73 -11.86
C ASP A 43 -11.42 5.32 -10.56
N GLU A 44 -11.22 4.62 -9.44
CA GLU A 44 -11.62 5.10 -8.11
C GLU A 44 -10.88 6.39 -7.69
N ALA A 45 -9.61 6.54 -8.06
CA ALA A 45 -8.87 7.78 -7.83
C ALA A 45 -9.48 8.97 -8.60
N GLU A 46 -9.86 8.76 -9.86
CA GLU A 46 -10.54 9.79 -10.67
C GLU A 46 -11.88 10.19 -10.06
N GLN A 47 -12.67 9.21 -9.60
CA GLN A 47 -13.94 9.47 -8.93
C GLN A 47 -13.74 10.26 -7.63
N ILE A 48 -12.75 9.91 -6.80
CA ILE A 48 -12.40 10.67 -5.60
C ILE A 48 -12.07 12.12 -5.97
N TYR A 49 -11.25 12.32 -6.99
CA TYR A 49 -10.85 13.64 -7.46
C TYR A 49 -11.99 14.45 -8.09
N ALA A 50 -13.08 13.84 -8.51
CA ALA A 50 -14.29 14.54 -8.95
C ALA A 50 -15.13 15.06 -7.77
N THR A 51 -14.96 14.52 -6.57
CA THR A 51 -15.76 14.91 -5.40
C THR A 51 -15.39 16.29 -4.84
N ASN A 52 -16.36 16.99 -4.25
CA ASN A 52 -16.11 18.24 -3.50
C ASN A 52 -16.01 17.94 -2.01
N ARG A 53 -14.84 17.47 -1.57
CA ARG A 53 -14.55 17.09 -0.20
C ARG A 53 -13.42 17.90 0.39
N GLN A 54 -13.42 18.07 1.71
CA GLN A 54 -12.31 18.74 2.42
C GLN A 54 -11.00 17.93 2.34
N GLU A 55 -11.09 16.61 2.22
CA GLU A 55 -9.91 15.73 2.12
C GLU A 55 -9.23 15.82 0.73
N VAL A 56 -9.93 16.36 -0.27
CA VAL A 56 -9.40 16.54 -1.63
C VAL A 56 -8.84 17.94 -1.77
N TRP A 57 -7.53 18.04 -1.61
CA TRP A 57 -6.79 19.28 -1.70
C TRP A 57 -6.62 19.71 -3.15
N ARG A 58 -6.94 20.97 -3.44
CA ARG A 58 -7.00 21.53 -4.78
C ARG A 58 -6.17 22.80 -4.89
N GLU A 59 -5.64 23.04 -6.07
CA GLU A 59 -5.03 24.32 -6.42
C GLU A 59 -6.08 25.44 -6.51
N LYS A 60 -5.59 26.68 -6.65
CA LYS A 60 -6.44 27.84 -6.96
C LYS A 60 -7.25 27.67 -8.25
N THR A 61 -6.72 26.92 -9.21
CA THR A 61 -7.37 26.53 -10.48
C THR A 61 -8.46 25.47 -10.30
N ARG A 62 -8.70 25.00 -9.07
CA ARG A 62 -9.60 23.89 -8.70
C ARG A 62 -9.10 22.49 -9.11
N ALA A 63 -7.95 22.40 -9.78
CA ALA A 63 -7.34 21.11 -10.10
C ALA A 63 -6.99 20.34 -8.80
N PRO A 64 -7.39 19.06 -8.67
CA PRO A 64 -7.05 18.24 -7.51
C PRO A 64 -5.56 17.87 -7.53
N ARG A 65 -4.94 17.83 -6.35
CA ARG A 65 -3.52 17.46 -6.16
C ARG A 65 -3.36 16.25 -5.27
N THR A 66 -4.11 16.20 -4.18
CA THR A 66 -3.97 15.17 -3.16
C THR A 66 -5.33 14.84 -2.58
N ALA A 67 -5.61 13.56 -2.41
CA ALA A 67 -6.74 13.06 -1.64
C ALA A 67 -6.20 12.42 -0.36
N PHE A 68 -6.43 13.06 0.79
CA PHE A 68 -5.96 12.53 2.08
C PHE A 68 -6.88 11.41 2.56
N ALA A 69 -6.28 10.44 3.26
CA ALA A 69 -6.98 9.35 3.96
C ALA A 69 -8.07 8.64 3.13
N ALA A 70 -7.83 8.44 1.83
CA ALA A 70 -8.79 7.83 0.89
C ALA A 70 -9.36 6.48 1.37
N HIS A 71 -8.56 5.69 2.09
CA HIS A 71 -8.96 4.42 2.69
C HIS A 71 -10.11 4.53 3.72
N THR A 72 -10.47 5.73 4.18
CA THR A 72 -11.58 5.95 5.13
C THR A 72 -12.93 6.18 4.47
N TYR A 73 -12.96 6.54 3.18
CA TYR A 73 -14.19 6.88 2.46
C TYR A 73 -14.29 6.26 1.06
N ASN A 74 -13.28 5.49 0.63
CA ASN A 74 -13.31 4.75 -0.61
C ASN A 74 -12.98 3.27 -0.36
N GLU A 75 -13.81 2.38 -0.88
CA GLU A 75 -13.70 0.94 -0.64
C GLU A 75 -12.46 0.32 -1.27
N ALA A 76 -12.12 0.67 -2.51
CA ALA A 76 -10.94 0.13 -3.19
C ALA A 76 -9.66 0.54 -2.45
N PHE A 77 -9.56 1.79 -2.01
CA PHE A 77 -8.42 2.25 -1.21
C PHE A 77 -8.42 1.68 0.22
N ARG A 78 -9.59 1.36 0.79
CA ARG A 78 -9.69 0.63 2.07
C ARG A 78 -9.14 -0.78 1.93
N LEU A 79 -9.51 -1.48 0.85
CA LEU A 79 -9.04 -2.82 0.53
C LEU A 79 -7.55 -2.84 0.21
N LEU A 80 -7.04 -1.85 -0.54
CA LEU A 80 -5.61 -1.69 -0.79
C LEU A 80 -4.81 -1.59 0.53
N GLY A 81 -5.29 -0.77 1.47
CA GLY A 81 -4.68 -0.63 2.79
C GLY A 81 -4.84 -1.85 3.71
N HIS A 82 -5.68 -2.83 3.37
CA HIS A 82 -5.90 -4.07 4.13
C HIS A 82 -5.54 -5.32 3.33
N HIS A 83 -4.82 -5.16 2.23
CA HIS A 83 -4.68 -6.21 1.24
C HIS A 83 -4.03 -7.47 1.86
N PRO A 84 -4.54 -8.67 1.54
CA PRO A 84 -4.20 -9.89 2.29
C PRO A 84 -2.87 -10.53 1.89
N ARG A 85 -2.13 -9.99 0.90
CA ARG A 85 -0.82 -10.50 0.42
C ARG A 85 0.32 -10.05 1.35
N PRO A 86 0.77 -10.85 2.35
CA PRO A 86 1.85 -10.45 3.25
C PRO A 86 3.21 -10.30 2.57
N GLU A 87 3.42 -10.97 1.44
CA GLU A 87 4.73 -11.09 0.79
C GLU A 87 5.25 -9.78 0.17
N TRP A 88 4.37 -8.81 -0.10
CA TRP A 88 4.73 -7.54 -0.77
C TRP A 88 4.54 -6.30 0.10
N ILE A 89 3.97 -6.46 1.30
CA ILE A 89 3.32 -5.37 2.00
C ILE A 89 4.04 -5.03 3.30
N ALA A 90 4.95 -4.07 3.21
CA ALA A 90 5.70 -3.55 4.35
C ALA A 90 4.82 -2.83 5.39
N HIS A 91 3.61 -2.35 5.04
CA HIS A 91 2.79 -1.57 5.98
C HIS A 91 2.23 -2.37 7.16
N ARG A 92 2.38 -3.69 7.18
CA ARG A 92 1.87 -4.57 8.25
C ARG A 92 2.97 -5.15 9.14
N ASP A 93 4.23 -5.04 8.72
CA ASP A 93 5.37 -5.63 9.41
C ASP A 93 6.46 -4.57 9.62
N PHE A 94 6.44 -3.96 10.80
CA PHE A 94 7.40 -2.93 11.22
C PHE A 94 8.55 -3.49 12.05
N ARG A 95 8.71 -4.82 12.07
CA ARG A 95 9.86 -5.41 12.76
C ARG A 95 11.14 -4.96 12.07
N PRO A 96 12.22 -4.70 12.82
CA PRO A 96 13.52 -4.41 12.22
C PRO A 96 13.92 -5.52 11.25
N ILE A 97 14.49 -5.12 10.11
CA ILE A 97 15.18 -6.07 9.23
C ILE A 97 16.47 -6.45 9.93
N GLU A 98 16.56 -7.71 10.35
CA GLU A 98 17.80 -8.24 10.92
C GLU A 98 18.86 -8.37 9.81
N PRO A 99 20.09 -7.91 10.04
CA PRO A 99 21.17 -8.12 9.09
C PRO A 99 21.44 -9.62 8.91
N VAL A 100 21.59 -10.05 7.65
CA VAL A 100 21.96 -11.42 7.27
C VAL A 100 23.44 -11.70 7.49
#